data_AF-A0AAN0LTQ2-F1
#
_entry.id   AF-A0AAN0LTQ2-F1
#
_cell.length_a   1.000
_cell.length_b   1.000
_cell.length_c   1.000
_cell.angle_alpha   90.00
_cell.angle_beta   90.00
_cell.angle_gamma   90.00
#
_symmetry.space_group_name_H-M   'P 1'
#
loop_
_entity.id
_entity.type
_entity.pdbx_description
1 polymer ?
#
loop_
_entity_poly.entity_id
_entity_poly.type
_entity_poly.pdbx_seq_one_letter_code
_entity_poly.pdbx_strand_id
1 'polypeptide(L)'
;MHIDKKKLTQQYKNPHDVYDLAMTFLLERITLFLNRNNKRAVILIESRGKKEDKVTLNTVKKLKINGNNFISSETFDVVEGIYFDKKEPRAERSRSRLEISDVICYSLHRYYTVGDNLIRYNQVRIKQLKNKSSFKKFP
;
A
#
# COMPACT_ATOMS: atom_id res chain seq x y z
N MET A 1 3.13 27.50 -19.33
CA MET A 1 2.03 27.10 -18.44
C MET A 1 2.19 27.83 -17.11
N HIS A 2 1.39 28.86 -16.84
CA HIS A 2 1.42 29.56 -15.56
C HIS A 2 0.37 28.93 -14.62
N ILE A 3 0.77 28.60 -13.40
CA ILE A 3 -0.12 28.05 -12.39
C ILE A 3 -0.88 29.20 -11.73
N ASP A 4 -2.21 29.20 -11.82
CA ASP A 4 -3.06 30.19 -11.14
C ASP A 4 -3.17 29.88 -9.64
N LYS A 5 -2.35 30.57 -8.86
CA LYS A 5 -2.28 30.41 -7.40
C LYS A 5 -3.60 30.79 -6.72
N LYS A 6 -4.33 31.81 -7.20
CA LYS A 6 -5.59 32.26 -6.57
C LYS A 6 -6.68 31.20 -6.69
N LYS A 7 -6.79 30.61 -7.88
CA LYS A 7 -7.72 29.51 -8.14
C LYS A 7 -7.40 28.30 -7.27
N LEU A 8 -6.14 27.92 -7.15
CA LEU A 8 -5.73 26.78 -6.30
C LEU A 8 -6.00 27.04 -4.82
N THR A 9 -5.71 28.24 -4.31
CA THR A 9 -6.01 28.58 -2.90
C THR A 9 -7.51 28.52 -2.61
N GLN A 10 -8.37 28.92 -3.56
CA GLN A 10 -9.82 28.77 -3.41
C GLN A 10 -10.26 27.29 -3.48
N GLN A 11 -9.73 26.53 -4.43
CA GLN A 11 -10.07 25.12 -4.62
C GLN A 11 -9.67 24.26 -3.41
N TYR A 12 -8.51 24.51 -2.82
CA TYR A 12 -7.96 23.77 -1.68
C TYR A 12 -8.09 24.56 -0.37
N LYS A 13 -9.17 25.33 -0.21
CA LYS A 13 -9.43 26.10 1.02
C LYS A 13 -9.46 25.19 2.27
N ASN A 14 -9.97 23.97 2.11
CA ASN A 14 -9.91 22.89 3.10
C ASN A 14 -9.21 21.69 2.44
N PRO A 15 -7.87 21.59 2.54
CA PRO A 15 -7.15 20.52 1.87
C PRO A 15 -7.55 19.16 2.45
N HIS A 16 -7.55 18.14 1.58
CA HIS A 16 -7.68 16.76 2.04
C HIS A 16 -6.52 16.41 2.98
N ASP A 17 -6.79 15.53 3.94
CA ASP A 17 -5.73 14.93 4.72
C ASP A 17 -4.72 14.23 3.79
N VAL A 18 -3.43 14.46 4.03
CA VAL A 18 -2.37 13.98 3.12
C VAL A 18 -2.34 12.45 3.08
N TYR A 19 -2.67 11.78 4.18
CA TYR A 19 -2.76 10.32 4.20
C TYR A 19 -3.97 9.81 3.44
N ASP A 20 -5.12 10.44 3.59
CA ASP A 20 -6.32 10.07 2.83
C ASP A 20 -6.09 10.21 1.33
N LEU A 21 -5.43 11.30 0.91
CA LEU A 21 -5.09 11.53 -0.48
C LEU A 21 -4.09 10.49 -1.00
N ALA A 22 -3.01 10.24 -0.26
CA ALA A 22 -2.00 9.24 -0.64
C ALA A 22 -2.60 7.82 -0.70
N MET A 23 -3.43 7.46 0.27
CA MET A 23 -4.13 6.17 0.31
C MET A 23 -5.05 6.01 -0.91
N THR A 24 -5.79 7.05 -1.27
CA THR A 24 -6.65 7.05 -2.45
C THR A 24 -5.84 6.74 -3.71
N PHE A 25 -4.76 7.48 -3.97
CA PHE A 25 -3.91 7.25 -5.15
C PHE A 25 -3.27 5.86 -5.17
N LEU A 26 -2.82 5.34 -4.02
CA LEU A 26 -2.25 4.00 -3.93
C LEU A 26 -3.30 2.94 -4.25
N LEU A 27 -4.49 3.06 -3.69
CA LEU A 27 -5.59 2.12 -3.94
C LEU A 27 -6.02 2.14 -5.39
N GLU A 28 -6.22 3.31 -6.00
CA GLU A 28 -6.54 3.44 -7.42
C GLU A 28 -5.53 2.69 -8.30
N ARG A 29 -4.23 2.90 -8.05
CA ARG A 29 -3.17 2.26 -8.84
C ARG A 29 -3.17 0.75 -8.67
N ILE A 30 -3.30 0.26 -7.43
CA ILE A 30 -3.33 -1.16 -7.13
C ILE A 30 -4.57 -1.81 -7.74
N THR A 31 -5.74 -1.21 -7.59
CA THR A 31 -7.00 -1.78 -8.09
C THR A 31 -7.06 -1.78 -9.60
N LEU A 32 -6.65 -0.70 -10.27
CA LEU A 32 -6.54 -0.69 -11.73
C LEU A 32 -5.57 -1.76 -12.24
N PHE A 33 -4.42 -1.92 -11.58
CA PHE A 33 -3.48 -2.97 -11.93
C PHE A 33 -4.08 -4.37 -11.74
N LEU A 34 -4.74 -4.63 -10.62
CA LEU A 34 -5.36 -5.92 -10.32
C LEU A 34 -6.50 -6.26 -11.30
N ASN A 35 -7.37 -5.29 -11.62
CA ASN A 35 -8.44 -5.47 -12.60
C ASN A 35 -7.89 -5.82 -13.98
N ARG A 36 -6.88 -5.08 -14.47
CA ARG A 36 -6.25 -5.35 -15.78
C ARG A 36 -5.66 -6.75 -15.88
N ASN A 37 -5.25 -7.33 -14.75
CA ASN A 37 -4.64 -8.66 -14.69
C ASN A 37 -5.60 -9.75 -14.18
N ASN A 38 -6.89 -9.42 -13.99
CA ASN A 38 -7.90 -10.30 -13.40
C ASN A 38 -7.42 -10.97 -12.09
N LYS A 39 -6.86 -10.16 -11.17
CA LYS A 39 -6.35 -10.58 -9.86
C LYS A 39 -7.13 -9.90 -8.74
N ARG A 40 -7.05 -10.50 -7.55
CA ARG A 40 -7.63 -9.99 -6.31
C ARG A 40 -6.54 -9.93 -5.24
N ALA A 41 -6.67 -9.04 -4.27
CA ALA A 41 -5.66 -8.87 -3.23
C ALA A 41 -6.27 -8.53 -1.87
N VAL A 42 -5.54 -8.94 -0.83
CA VAL A 42 -5.69 -8.43 0.53
C VAL A 42 -4.60 -7.40 0.76
N ILE A 43 -4.97 -6.25 1.33
CA ILE A 43 -4.04 -5.16 1.61
C ILE A 43 -3.67 -5.19 3.09
N LEU A 44 -2.36 -5.17 3.38
CA LEU A 44 -1.81 -5.07 4.71
C LEU A 44 -1.12 -3.71 4.86
N ILE A 45 -1.47 -2.97 5.90
CA ILE A 45 -0.94 -1.63 6.18
C ILE A 45 -0.31 -1.64 7.57
N GLU A 46 0.78 -0.90 7.77
CA GLU A 46 1.32 -0.68 9.11
C GLU A 46 0.37 0.21 9.93
N SER A 47 -0.02 -0.26 11.11
CA SER A 47 -0.84 0.47 12.08
C SER A 47 -0.09 1.68 12.64
N ARG A 48 -0.79 2.80 12.79
CA ARG A 48 -0.24 4.07 13.30
C ARG A 48 -0.92 4.57 14.56
N GLY A 49 -1.97 3.88 14.98
CA GLY A 49 -2.77 4.24 16.14
C GLY A 49 -4.24 4.04 15.85
N LYS A 50 -5.05 3.84 16.91
CA LYS A 50 -6.47 3.51 16.76
C LYS A 50 -7.27 4.57 16.00
N LYS A 51 -6.89 5.85 16.13
CA LYS A 51 -7.60 6.97 15.49
C LYS A 51 -7.25 7.02 14.00
N GLU A 52 -5.97 6.95 13.69
CA GLU A 52 -5.37 7.03 12.36
C GLU A 52 -5.80 5.83 11.50
N ASP A 53 -5.76 4.62 12.07
CA ASP A 53 -6.20 3.39 11.40
C ASP A 53 -7.69 3.46 11.07
N LYS A 54 -8.50 4.04 11.96
CA LYS A 54 -9.95 4.23 11.75
C LYS A 54 -10.22 5.23 10.63
N VAL A 55 -9.48 6.33 10.57
CA VAL A 55 -9.60 7.31 9.47
C VAL A 55 -9.25 6.63 8.15
N THR A 56 -8.12 5.94 8.09
CA THR A 56 -7.67 5.20 6.91
C THR A 56 -8.71 4.19 6.45
N LEU A 57 -9.22 3.36 7.38
CA LEU A 57 -10.25 2.36 7.08
C LEU A 57 -11.55 3.01 6.55
N ASN A 58 -11.96 4.14 7.13
CA ASN A 58 -13.13 4.86 6.66
C ASN A 58 -12.94 5.41 5.24
N THR A 59 -11.75 5.90 4.92
CA THR A 59 -11.42 6.37 3.56
C THR A 59 -11.53 5.23 2.56
N VAL A 60 -10.99 4.04 2.87
CA VAL A 60 -11.14 2.90 1.97
C VAL A 60 -12.60 2.44 1.85
N LYS A 61 -13.34 2.40 2.95
CA LYS A 61 -14.77 2.06 2.91
C LYS A 61 -15.56 3.01 2.01
N LYS A 62 -15.29 4.32 2.10
CA LYS A 62 -15.92 5.32 1.22
C LYS A 62 -15.60 5.04 -0.25
N LEU A 63 -14.34 4.75 -0.59
CA LEU A 63 -13.94 4.40 -1.95
C LEU A 63 -14.62 3.12 -2.46
N LYS A 64 -14.74 2.08 -1.62
CA LYS A 64 -15.43 0.85 -2.01
C LYS A 64 -16.92 1.04 -2.26
N ILE A 65 -17.59 1.92 -1.51
CA ILE A 65 -19.04 2.13 -1.66
C ILE A 65 -19.32 3.12 -2.81
N ASN A 66 -18.59 4.23 -2.87
CA ASN A 66 -18.92 5.37 -3.73
C ASN A 66 -17.99 5.52 -4.93
N GLY A 67 -16.84 4.84 -4.96
CA GLY A 67 -15.75 5.16 -5.87
C GLY A 67 -15.21 6.57 -5.60
N ASN A 68 -14.77 7.23 -6.66
CA ASN A 68 -14.42 8.65 -6.66
C ASN A 68 -14.71 9.30 -8.03
N ASN A 69 -14.31 10.55 -8.22
CA ASN A 69 -14.59 11.31 -9.44
C ASN A 69 -13.95 10.74 -10.71
N PHE A 70 -12.97 9.84 -10.58
CA PHE A 70 -12.21 9.27 -11.70
C PHE A 70 -12.46 7.78 -11.91
N ILE A 71 -12.78 7.05 -10.83
CA ILE A 71 -12.88 5.59 -10.82
C ILE A 71 -14.15 5.16 -10.11
N SER A 72 -14.89 4.23 -10.72
CA SER A 72 -16.12 3.68 -10.17
C SER A 72 -15.87 2.73 -8.98
N SER A 73 -16.88 2.54 -8.14
CA SER A 73 -16.80 1.67 -6.95
C SER A 73 -16.45 0.22 -7.29
N GLU A 74 -16.94 -0.31 -8.42
CA GLU A 74 -16.70 -1.71 -8.85
C GLU A 74 -15.21 -1.98 -9.07
N THR A 75 -14.44 -0.96 -9.45
CA THR A 75 -12.99 -1.11 -9.61
C THR A 75 -12.32 -1.50 -8.28
N PHE A 76 -12.87 -1.09 -7.14
CA PHE A 76 -12.32 -1.39 -5.82
C PHE A 76 -12.71 -2.77 -5.27
N ASP A 77 -13.58 -3.54 -5.95
CA ASP A 77 -14.06 -4.85 -5.48
C ASP A 77 -13.02 -5.97 -5.55
N VAL A 78 -11.93 -5.73 -6.28
CA VAL A 78 -10.74 -6.60 -6.30
C VAL A 78 -9.99 -6.61 -4.97
N VAL A 79 -10.27 -5.68 -4.06
CA VAL A 79 -9.73 -5.65 -2.70
C VAL A 79 -10.64 -6.44 -1.77
N GLU A 80 -10.19 -7.61 -1.36
CA GLU A 80 -10.95 -8.54 -0.52
C GLU A 80 -11.00 -8.11 0.94
N GLY A 81 -9.92 -7.52 1.44
CA GLY A 81 -9.82 -7.10 2.82
C GLY A 81 -8.66 -6.15 3.05
N ILE A 82 -8.77 -5.37 4.12
CA ILE A 82 -7.72 -4.48 4.60
C ILE A 82 -7.45 -4.77 6.06
N TYR A 83 -6.18 -4.99 6.37
CA TYR A 83 -5.70 -5.32 7.70
C TYR A 83 -4.62 -4.35 8.12
N PHE A 84 -4.61 -4.03 9.41
CA PHE A 84 -3.60 -3.18 10.03
C PHE A 84 -2.71 -4.05 10.91
N ASP A 85 -1.43 -4.10 10.57
CA ASP A 85 -0.43 -4.81 11.37
C ASP A 85 0.06 -3.88 12.48
N LYS A 86 -0.18 -4.28 13.73
CA LYS A 86 0.16 -3.45 14.89
C LYS A 86 1.67 -3.42 15.10
N LYS A 87 2.18 -2.27 15.49
CA LYS A 87 3.54 -2.18 16.01
C LYS A 87 3.58 -2.88 17.37
N GLU A 88 4.08 -4.11 17.40
CA GLU A 88 4.30 -4.83 18.64
C GLU A 88 5.36 -4.10 19.49
N PRO A 89 5.14 -3.94 20.81
CA PRO A 89 6.07 -3.21 21.68
C PRO A 89 7.39 -3.94 21.90
N ARG A 90 7.47 -5.25 21.62
CA ARG A 90 8.71 -6.02 21.72
C ARG A 90 9.38 -6.11 20.36
N ALA A 91 10.57 -5.51 20.26
CA ALA A 91 11.45 -5.60 19.09
C ALA A 91 11.91 -7.04 18.76
N GLU A 92 11.59 -8.01 19.61
CA GLU A 92 12.08 -9.40 19.54
C GLU A 92 11.27 -10.30 18.59
N ARG A 93 10.19 -9.81 17.97
CA ARG A 93 9.43 -10.58 16.97
C ARG A 93 9.54 -9.95 15.59
N SER A 94 10.05 -10.74 14.64
CA SER A 94 10.14 -10.34 13.24
C SER A 94 8.75 -10.11 12.64
N ARG A 95 8.49 -8.90 12.13
CA ARG A 95 7.29 -8.54 11.38
C ARG A 95 7.47 -8.96 9.93
N SER A 96 7.60 -10.28 9.71
CA SER A 96 8.02 -10.86 8.42
C SER A 96 7.29 -10.27 7.20
N ARG A 97 6.00 -9.93 7.30
CA ARG A 97 5.23 -9.36 6.19
C ARG A 97 5.63 -7.92 5.86
N LEU A 98 5.71 -7.04 6.87
CA LEU A 98 6.13 -5.65 6.69
C LEU A 98 7.62 -5.53 6.39
N GLU A 99 8.46 -6.35 7.03
CA GLU A 99 9.89 -6.39 6.77
C GLU A 99 10.21 -6.79 5.31
N ILE A 100 9.44 -7.72 4.73
CA ILE A 100 9.56 -8.05 3.30
C ILE A 100 9.20 -6.84 2.43
N SER A 101 8.15 -6.10 2.80
CA SER A 101 7.77 -4.86 2.10
C SER A 101 8.90 -3.84 2.14
N ASP A 102 9.53 -3.64 3.30
CA ASP A 102 10.64 -2.70 3.46
C ASP A 102 11.87 -3.11 2.65
N VAL A 103 12.20 -4.41 2.62
CA VAL A 103 13.30 -4.94 1.79
C VAL A 103 13.05 -4.67 0.30
N ILE A 104 11.82 -4.90 -0.17
CA ILE A 104 11.44 -4.62 -1.57
C ILE A 104 11.51 -3.12 -1.85
N CYS A 105 10.93 -2.31 -0.97
CA CYS A 105 10.88 -0.85 -1.11
C CYS A 105 12.29 -0.24 -1.15
N TYR A 106 13.17 -0.65 -0.23
CA TYR A 106 14.56 -0.22 -0.20
C TYR A 106 15.28 -0.56 -1.50
N SER A 107 15.04 -1.76 -2.04
CA SER A 107 15.66 -2.21 -3.29
C SER A 107 15.18 -1.41 -4.49
N LEU A 108 13.89 -1.10 -4.56
CA LEU A 108 13.33 -0.21 -5.59
C LEU A 108 13.91 1.20 -5.47
N HIS A 109 13.97 1.75 -4.25
CA HIS A 109 14.55 3.06 -4.00
C HIS A 109 16.02 3.13 -4.45
N ARG A 110 16.84 2.13 -4.11
CA ARG A 110 18.24 2.05 -4.56
C ARG A 110 18.36 2.02 -6.08
N TYR A 111 17.50 1.26 -6.75
CA TYR A 111 17.48 1.16 -8.20
C TYR A 111 17.21 2.52 -8.85
N TYR A 112 16.16 3.23 -8.41
CA TYR A 112 15.77 4.50 -9.03
C TYR A 112 16.65 5.69 -8.64
N THR A 113 17.20 5.71 -7.41
CA THR A 113 18.00 6.86 -6.93
C THR A 113 19.48 6.73 -7.31
N VAL A 114 20.04 5.52 -7.25
CA VAL A 114 21.49 5.30 -7.41
C VAL A 114 21.84 4.69 -8.77
N GLY A 115 20.85 4.17 -9.52
CA GLY A 115 21.09 3.42 -10.76
C GLY A 115 21.73 2.04 -10.52
N ASP A 116 21.72 1.59 -9.26
CA ASP A 116 22.32 0.32 -8.84
C ASP A 116 21.39 -0.83 -9.24
N ASN A 117 21.87 -1.75 -10.08
CA ASN A 117 21.13 -2.93 -10.56
C ASN A 117 21.00 -4.04 -9.49
N LEU A 118 20.64 -3.64 -8.27
CA LEU A 118 20.52 -4.51 -7.10
C LEU A 118 19.34 -5.50 -7.19
N ILE A 119 18.53 -5.43 -8.26
CA ILE A 119 17.44 -6.38 -8.56
C ILE A 119 17.94 -7.84 -8.53
N ARG A 120 19.24 -8.08 -8.79
CA ARG A 120 19.87 -9.40 -8.64
C ARG A 120 19.91 -9.92 -7.20
N TYR A 121 20.03 -9.06 -6.18
CA TYR A 121 20.22 -9.50 -4.79
C TYR A 121 18.94 -10.11 -4.18
N ASN A 122 17.77 -9.57 -4.52
CA ASN A 122 16.49 -10.10 -4.05
C ASN A 122 16.11 -11.44 -4.70
N GLN A 123 16.53 -11.68 -5.95
CA GLN A 123 16.31 -12.98 -6.61
C GLN A 123 17.07 -14.12 -5.91
N VAL A 124 18.25 -13.85 -5.36
CA VAL A 124 19.07 -14.84 -4.64
C VAL A 124 18.44 -15.17 -3.27
N ARG A 125 17.96 -14.17 -2.53
CA ARG A 125 17.38 -14.39 -1.19
C ARG A 125 15.98 -15.02 -1.22
N ILE A 126 15.14 -14.71 -2.22
CA ILE A 126 13.85 -15.38 -2.40
C ILE A 126 14.03 -16.88 -2.71
N LYS A 127 15.06 -17.26 -3.50
CA LYS A 127 15.41 -18.67 -3.71
C LYS A 127 15.86 -19.36 -2.42
N GLN A 128 16.62 -18.68 -1.56
CA GLN A 128 17.05 -19.22 -0.27
C GLN A 128 15.89 -19.36 0.74
N LEU A 129 14.89 -18.48 0.70
CA LEU A 129 13.69 -18.57 1.54
C LEU A 129 12.75 -19.70 1.12
N LYS A 130 12.62 -19.97 -0.19
CA LYS A 130 11.87 -21.14 -0.70
C LYS A 130 12.46 -22.48 -0.27
N ASN A 131 13.78 -22.56 -0.07
CA ASN A 131 14.45 -23.76 0.41
C ASN A 131 14.36 -23.97 1.94
N LYS A 132 13.84 -22.98 2.70
CA LYS A 132 13.72 -23.07 4.17
C LYS A 132 12.28 -23.20 4.67
N SER A 133 11.28 -23.25 3.79
CA SER A 133 9.87 -23.32 4.18
C SER A 133 9.25 -24.68 3.89
N SER A 134 9.60 -25.66 4.71
CA SER A 134 8.69 -26.74 5.09
C SER A 134 7.51 -26.13 5.86
N PHE A 135 6.53 -25.59 5.15
CA PHE A 135 5.27 -25.14 5.73
C PHE A 135 4.53 -26.37 6.27
N LYS A 136 4.56 -26.59 7.59
CA LYS A 136 3.60 -27.47 8.26
C LYS A 136 2.21 -26.87 8.06
N LYS A 137 1.35 -27.59 7.33
CA LYS A 137 -0.10 -27.42 7.42
C LYS A 137 -0.47 -27.76 8.87
N PHE A 138 -1.05 -26.80 9.58
CA PHE A 138 -1.77 -27.10 10.82
C PHE A 138 -3.18 -27.61 10.45
N PRO A 139 -3.72 -28.58 11.24
CA PRO A 139 -5.02 -29.20 10.98
C PRO A 139 -6.17 -28.19 11.01
#